data_AF-A0A2E0DDL5-F1
#
_entry.id   AF-A0A2E0DDL5-F1
#
_cell.length_a   1.000
_cell.length_b   1.000
_cell.length_c   1.000
_cell.angle_alpha   90.00
_cell.angle_beta   90.00
_cell.angle_gamma   90.00
#
_symmetry.space_group_name_H-M   'P 1'
#
loop_
_entity.id
_entity.type
_entity.pdbx_description
1 polymer ?
#
loop_
_entity_poly.entity_id
_entity_poly.type
_entity_poly.pdbx_seq_one_letter_code
_entity_poly.pdbx_strand_id
1 'polypeptide(L)'
;SQKVIKSGDEYAVNLYNEYNKTLMTSFDFSDEELNAILTYIKDESTKEVQVVVADVSDASGQAVDSSINSNNFYLSLGLNLFLLLVIIFILFRFTNLSKKYVLLQDNQLKGKLLDDDDKEIVDSGFNIKEFIKSNRVVGIASFLFIGIFVKSCIDGLYTVGIQQNYQPTQPIAFSHKVHAGQYEIDCNYCHTGVNISKSANIPSVNICMNCHNAINTDKPEIQKILTAYEENRPIEWVRVHNLPDLAYFNHKQHVAVGGLDCATCHGPIEEMDVVYQYSELTMGWCINCHRETEVSSKGNDYYKKLVELHNSSSKKPMTVEDIGGLECSKCHY
;
A
#
# COMPACT_ATOMS: atom_id res chain seq x y z
N SER A 1 31.90 24.50 10.88
CA SER A 1 31.00 25.51 10.26
C SER A 1 30.95 26.83 11.06
N GLN A 2 30.48 26.84 12.31
CA GLN A 2 30.29 28.07 13.10
C GLN A 2 31.57 28.90 13.35
N LYS A 3 32.73 28.24 13.44
CA LYS A 3 34.04 28.93 13.53
C LYS A 3 34.35 29.76 12.28
N VAL A 4 33.92 29.31 11.10
CA VAL A 4 34.17 29.97 9.80
C VAL A 4 33.24 31.17 9.61
N ILE A 5 31.99 31.05 10.04
CA ILE A 5 31.05 32.19 10.09
C ILE A 5 31.58 33.25 11.07
N LYS A 6 32.07 32.82 12.24
CA LYS A 6 32.67 33.72 13.25
C LYS A 6 34.02 34.32 12.84
N SER A 7 34.75 33.70 11.92
CA SER A 7 35.99 34.26 11.37
C SER A 7 35.74 35.35 10.32
N GLY A 8 34.48 35.61 9.95
CA GLY A 8 34.10 36.67 9.01
C GLY A 8 34.30 36.29 7.54
N ASP A 9 34.30 35.00 7.22
CA ASP A 9 34.35 34.54 5.82
C ASP A 9 33.09 35.00 5.07
N GLU A 10 33.29 35.77 4.00
CA GLU A 10 32.21 36.48 3.28
C GLU A 10 31.22 35.51 2.63
N TYR A 11 31.70 34.37 2.14
CA TYR A 11 30.87 33.32 1.55
C TYR A 11 30.00 32.63 2.62
N ALA A 12 30.60 32.22 3.73
CA ALA A 12 29.89 31.54 4.81
C ALA A 12 28.85 32.45 5.50
N VAL A 13 29.14 33.74 5.67
CA VAL A 13 28.22 34.72 6.27
C VAL A 13 27.04 35.00 5.34
N ASN A 14 27.28 35.15 4.03
CA ASN A 14 26.21 35.35 3.05
C ASN A 14 25.27 34.13 2.99
N LEU A 15 25.84 32.93 2.93
CA LEU A 15 25.06 31.69 2.93
C LEU A 15 24.24 31.54 4.22
N TYR A 16 24.82 31.89 5.38
CA TYR A 16 24.10 31.86 6.66
C TYR A 16 22.90 32.82 6.70
N ASN A 17 23.03 34.00 6.09
CA ASN A 17 21.94 34.98 6.00
C ASN A 17 20.86 34.57 4.99
N GLU A 18 21.25 33.96 3.87
CA GLU A 18 20.33 33.48 2.82
C GLU A 18 19.43 32.34 3.32
N TYR A 19 19.97 31.43 4.13
CA TYR A 19 19.23 30.28 4.67
C TYR A 19 18.68 30.52 6.09
N ASN A 20 18.11 31.71 6.33
CA ASN A 20 17.39 32.05 7.57
C ASN A 20 18.17 31.83 8.89
N LYS A 21 19.50 31.96 8.87
CA LYS A 21 20.36 31.78 10.05
C LYS A 21 20.28 30.37 10.65
N THR A 22 19.86 29.38 9.86
CA THR A 22 19.85 27.98 10.28
C THR A 22 21.28 27.54 10.59
N LEU A 23 21.46 26.95 11.77
CA LEU A 23 22.77 26.49 12.23
C LEU A 23 23.23 25.33 11.35
N MET A 24 24.29 25.56 10.56
CA MET A 24 24.95 24.46 9.85
C MET A 24 25.54 23.48 10.85
N THR A 25 25.14 22.21 10.74
CA THR A 25 25.68 21.10 11.53
C THR A 25 27.20 21.04 11.37
N SER A 26 27.90 20.84 12.49
CA SER A 26 29.34 20.66 12.49
C SER A 26 29.64 19.19 12.29
N PHE A 27 30.41 18.87 11.24
CA PHE A 27 30.98 17.56 11.07
C PHE A 27 32.45 17.63 11.52
N ASP A 28 32.84 16.74 12.42
CA ASP A 28 34.19 16.70 12.98
C ASP A 28 35.02 15.65 12.24
N PHE A 29 35.25 15.87 10.95
CA PHE A 29 36.14 15.03 10.16
C PHE A 29 37.56 15.57 10.26
N SER A 30 38.53 14.68 10.47
CA SER A 30 39.93 14.98 10.25
C SER A 30 40.22 15.20 8.75
N ASP A 31 41.32 15.89 8.44
CA ASP A 31 41.74 16.10 7.05
C ASP A 31 42.03 14.78 6.33
N GLU A 32 42.46 13.75 7.07
CA GLU A 32 42.69 12.40 6.54
C GLU A 32 41.38 11.69 6.18
N GLU A 33 40.37 11.74 7.05
CA GLU A 33 39.04 11.17 6.78
C GLU A 33 38.35 11.88 5.61
N LEU A 34 38.47 13.20 5.53
CA LEU A 34 37.92 13.97 4.42
C LEU A 34 38.54 13.56 3.08
N ASN A 35 39.86 13.41 3.04
CA ASN A 35 40.58 12.95 1.85
C ASN A 35 40.25 11.50 1.50
N ALA A 36 40.06 10.63 2.49
CA ALA A 36 39.64 9.24 2.27
C ALA A 36 38.23 9.17 1.65
N ILE A 37 37.28 9.97 2.15
CA ILE A 37 35.92 10.07 1.59
C ILE A 37 35.97 10.57 0.14
N LEU A 38 36.73 11.64 -0.13
CA LEU A 38 36.85 12.18 -1.48
C LEU A 38 37.52 11.20 -2.45
N THR A 39 38.51 10.44 -1.97
CA THR A 39 39.16 9.39 -2.75
C THR A 39 38.20 8.24 -3.04
N TYR A 40 37.43 7.79 -2.04
CA TYR A 40 36.41 6.76 -2.22
C TYR A 40 35.33 7.18 -3.22
N ILE A 41 34.79 8.41 -3.10
CA ILE A 41 33.78 8.92 -4.04
C ILE A 41 34.34 8.94 -5.47
N LYS A 42 35.59 9.38 -5.64
CA LYS A 42 36.24 9.41 -6.94
C LYS A 42 36.43 8.01 -7.51
N ASP A 43 36.95 7.08 -6.70
CA ASP A 43 37.20 5.70 -7.13
C ASP A 43 35.88 4.98 -7.47
N GLU A 44 34.87 5.04 -6.61
CA GLU A 44 33.56 4.41 -6.87
C GLU A 44 32.81 5.06 -8.03
N SER A 45 32.96 6.37 -8.26
CA SER A 45 32.36 7.03 -9.43
C SER A 45 32.95 6.58 -10.77
N THR A 46 34.11 5.90 -10.74
CA THR A 46 34.83 5.44 -11.93
C THR A 46 34.80 3.93 -12.13
N LYS A 47 34.27 3.15 -11.18
CA LYS A 47 34.15 1.69 -11.32
C LYS A 47 32.89 1.31 -12.10
N GLU A 48 33.04 0.50 -13.14
CA GLU A 48 31.92 -0.18 -13.77
C GLU A 48 31.34 -1.24 -12.82
N VAL A 49 30.01 -1.24 -12.67
CA VAL A 49 29.27 -2.14 -11.77
C VAL A 49 29.40 -3.59 -12.25
N GLN A 50 30.23 -4.39 -11.59
CA GLN A 50 30.23 -5.84 -11.75
C GLN A 50 29.38 -6.49 -10.66
N VAL A 51 28.27 -7.09 -11.07
CA VAL A 51 27.37 -7.84 -10.20
C VAL A 51 27.97 -9.22 -9.97
N VAL A 52 28.43 -9.50 -8.75
CA VAL A 52 28.78 -10.86 -8.31
C VAL A 52 27.56 -11.46 -7.64
N VAL A 53 26.99 -12.48 -8.28
CA VAL A 53 25.92 -13.30 -7.71
C VAL A 53 26.57 -14.27 -6.72
N ALA A 54 26.17 -14.21 -5.45
CA ALA A 54 26.50 -15.22 -4.46
C ALA A 54 25.28 -16.13 -4.25
N ASP A 55 25.46 -17.42 -4.53
CA ASP A 55 24.50 -18.47 -4.19
C ASP A 55 24.39 -18.60 -2.66
N VAL A 56 23.17 -18.57 -2.14
CA VAL A 56 22.88 -18.95 -0.75
C VAL A 56 21.92 -20.13 -0.77
N SER A 57 22.49 -21.31 -0.54
CA SER A 57 21.78 -22.55 -0.25
C SER A 57 21.31 -22.58 1.22
N ASP A 58 20.02 -22.87 1.38
CA ASP A 58 19.32 -23.43 2.55
C ASP A 58 19.50 -22.80 3.95
N ALA A 59 18.46 -22.12 4.40
CA ALA A 59 18.05 -22.09 5.81
C ALA A 59 16.52 -22.09 5.90
N SER A 60 15.99 -23.22 6.37
CA SER A 60 14.59 -23.44 6.71
C SER A 60 14.25 -22.78 8.05
N GLY A 61 13.12 -22.09 8.14
CA GLY A 61 12.65 -21.56 9.42
C GLY A 61 11.45 -20.59 9.36
N GLN A 62 10.26 -21.18 9.52
CA GLN A 62 9.02 -20.60 10.09
C GLN A 62 8.30 -19.45 9.37
N ALA A 63 7.23 -19.83 8.67
CA ALA A 63 6.12 -18.95 8.32
C ALA A 63 5.38 -18.49 9.58
N VAL A 64 5.36 -17.18 9.81
CA VAL A 64 4.49 -16.52 10.80
C VAL A 64 3.19 -16.15 10.09
N ASP A 65 2.15 -16.89 10.43
CA ASP A 65 0.78 -16.67 9.98
C ASP A 65 0.30 -15.27 10.42
N SER A 66 0.17 -14.36 9.45
CA SER A 66 -0.34 -13.02 9.67
C SER A 66 -1.81 -13.01 9.29
N SER A 67 -2.65 -13.15 10.30
CA SER A 67 -4.11 -13.16 10.18
C SER A 67 -4.60 -11.84 9.57
N ILE A 68 -5.12 -11.94 8.35
CA ILE A 68 -5.86 -10.86 7.70
C ILE A 68 -7.05 -10.51 8.58
N ASN A 69 -7.19 -9.22 8.89
CA ASN A 69 -8.25 -8.65 9.70
C ASN A 69 -9.63 -8.99 9.11
N SER A 70 -10.21 -10.07 9.63
CA SER A 70 -11.41 -10.73 9.15
C SER A 70 -12.71 -10.09 9.67
N ASN A 71 -12.58 -9.02 10.45
CA ASN A 71 -13.68 -8.42 11.20
C ASN A 71 -14.75 -7.78 10.30
N ASN A 72 -14.39 -7.18 9.16
CA ASN A 72 -15.38 -6.56 8.26
C ASN A 72 -16.12 -7.58 7.39
N PHE A 73 -15.46 -8.69 7.03
CA PHE A 73 -16.08 -9.78 6.27
C PHE A 73 -17.08 -10.55 7.13
N TYR A 74 -16.70 -10.94 8.36
CA TYR A 74 -17.60 -11.66 9.27
C TYR A 74 -18.79 -10.80 9.72
N LEU A 75 -18.60 -9.49 9.91
CA LEU A 75 -19.67 -8.58 10.26
C LEU A 75 -20.66 -8.37 9.10
N SER A 76 -20.16 -8.19 7.87
CA SER A 76 -21.00 -8.07 6.66
C SER A 76 -21.74 -9.38 6.34
N LEU A 77 -21.08 -10.52 6.49
CA LEU A 77 -21.69 -11.85 6.33
C LEU A 77 -22.78 -12.07 7.38
N GLY A 78 -22.51 -11.72 8.65
CA GLY A 78 -23.45 -11.84 9.76
C GLY A 78 -24.69 -10.97 9.57
N LEU A 79 -24.54 -9.73 9.10
CA LEU A 79 -25.66 -8.82 8.84
C LEU A 79 -26.55 -9.33 7.70
N ASN A 80 -25.96 -9.85 6.62
CA ASN A 80 -26.69 -10.42 5.50
C ASN A 80 -27.43 -11.72 5.89
N LEU A 81 -26.80 -12.58 6.69
CA LEU A 81 -27.44 -13.80 7.19
C LEU A 81 -28.63 -13.46 8.12
N PHE A 82 -28.47 -12.45 8.98
CA PHE A 82 -29.53 -11.96 9.85
C PHE A 82 -30.71 -11.40 9.06
N LEU A 83 -30.46 -10.58 8.04
CA LEU A 83 -31.51 -10.05 7.16
C LEU A 83 -32.27 -11.17 6.43
N LEU A 84 -31.55 -12.17 5.94
CA LEU A 84 -32.14 -13.33 5.26
C LEU A 84 -33.02 -14.16 6.21
N LEU A 85 -32.56 -14.38 7.45
CA LEU A 85 -33.35 -15.06 8.49
C LEU A 85 -34.61 -14.27 8.88
N VAL A 86 -34.52 -12.94 8.97
CA VAL A 86 -35.70 -12.09 9.24
C VAL A 86 -36.71 -12.17 8.10
N ILE A 87 -36.27 -12.14 6.84
CA ILE A 87 -37.16 -12.29 5.68
C ILE A 87 -37.83 -13.66 5.69
N ILE A 88 -37.08 -14.73 5.92
CA ILE A 88 -37.63 -16.09 6.02
C ILE A 88 -38.64 -16.16 7.18
N PHE A 89 -38.34 -15.56 8.32
CA PHE A 89 -39.26 -15.51 9.47
C PHE A 89 -40.55 -14.74 9.13
N ILE A 90 -40.47 -13.61 8.43
CA ILE A 90 -41.64 -12.83 8.00
C ILE A 90 -42.48 -13.66 7.02
N LEU A 91 -41.86 -14.31 6.02
CA LEU A 91 -42.57 -15.16 5.07
C LEU A 91 -43.23 -16.36 5.75
N PHE A 92 -42.55 -16.97 6.73
CA PHE A 92 -43.11 -18.06 7.53
C PHE A 92 -44.28 -17.60 8.40
N ARG A 93 -44.18 -16.42 9.03
CA ARG A 93 -45.28 -15.83 9.80
C ARG A 93 -46.46 -15.46 8.91
N PHE A 94 -46.20 -14.91 7.73
CA PHE A 94 -47.21 -14.53 6.75
C PHE A 94 -47.97 -15.76 6.24
N THR A 95 -47.25 -16.81 5.82
CA THR A 95 -47.85 -18.07 5.34
C THR A 95 -48.62 -18.80 6.44
N ASN A 96 -48.12 -18.83 7.68
CA ASN A 96 -48.88 -19.40 8.80
C ASN A 96 -50.12 -18.59 9.15
N LEU A 97 -50.04 -17.26 9.07
CA LEU A 97 -51.18 -16.38 9.32
C LEU A 97 -52.24 -16.53 8.24
N SER A 98 -51.84 -16.60 6.96
CA SER A 98 -52.76 -16.81 5.85
C SER A 98 -53.44 -18.17 5.92
N LYS A 99 -52.70 -19.26 6.24
CA LYS A 99 -53.29 -20.58 6.50
C LYS A 99 -54.33 -20.53 7.61
N LYS A 100 -54.00 -19.90 8.74
CA LYS A 100 -54.93 -19.77 9.87
C LYS A 100 -56.17 -18.96 9.51
N TYR A 101 -56.03 -17.89 8.71
CA TYR A 101 -57.15 -17.06 8.27
C TYR A 101 -58.10 -17.82 7.34
N VAL A 102 -57.56 -18.54 6.34
CA VAL A 102 -58.34 -19.33 5.38
C VAL A 102 -59.10 -20.48 6.08
N LEU A 103 -58.45 -21.19 7.00
CA LEU A 103 -59.10 -22.26 7.78
C LEU A 103 -60.21 -21.74 8.71
N LEU A 104 -60.02 -20.55 9.31
CA LEU A 104 -61.06 -19.91 10.12
C LEU A 104 -62.26 -19.47 9.29
N GLN A 105 -62.01 -18.96 8.08
CA GLN A 105 -63.05 -18.49 7.17
C GLN A 105 -63.88 -19.66 6.61
N ASP A 106 -63.24 -20.79 6.28
CA ASP A 106 -63.94 -22.01 5.87
C ASP A 106 -64.81 -22.60 7.00
N ASN A 107 -64.30 -22.60 8.23
CA ASN A 107 -65.06 -23.06 9.40
C ASN A 107 -66.29 -22.16 9.67
N GLN A 108 -66.16 -20.85 9.52
CA GLN A 108 -67.29 -19.91 9.60
C GLN A 108 -68.34 -20.13 8.49
N LEU A 109 -67.93 -20.57 7.30
CA LEU A 109 -68.80 -20.87 6.17
C LEU A 109 -69.32 -22.33 6.16
N LYS A 110 -69.11 -23.10 7.25
CA LYS A 110 -69.49 -24.52 7.39
C LYS A 110 -68.85 -25.44 6.33
N GLY A 111 -67.59 -25.20 5.97
CA GLY A 111 -66.84 -26.07 5.06
C GLY A 111 -67.22 -25.93 3.58
N LYS A 112 -67.76 -24.76 3.21
CA LYS A 112 -68.24 -24.46 1.84
C LYS A 112 -67.26 -23.61 1.02
N LEU A 113 -66.14 -23.20 1.62
CA LEU A 113 -65.16 -22.32 1.00
C LEU A 113 -63.99 -23.11 0.40
N LEU A 114 -63.55 -24.17 1.05
CA LEU A 114 -62.47 -25.06 0.58
C LEU A 114 -63.08 -26.37 0.08
N ASP A 115 -62.82 -26.70 -1.19
CA ASP A 115 -63.08 -28.04 -1.71
C ASP A 115 -62.06 -29.04 -1.12
N ASP A 116 -62.29 -30.34 -1.30
CA ASP A 116 -61.38 -31.36 -0.78
C ASP A 116 -59.97 -31.26 -1.40
N ASP A 117 -59.88 -30.79 -2.66
CA ASP A 117 -58.61 -30.45 -3.33
C ASP A 117 -57.90 -29.23 -2.68
N ASP A 118 -58.65 -28.24 -2.20
CA ASP A 118 -58.11 -27.03 -1.57
C ASP A 118 -57.57 -27.31 -0.15
N LYS A 119 -58.22 -28.23 0.58
CA LYS A 119 -57.77 -28.66 1.91
C LYS A 119 -56.45 -29.40 1.84
N GLU A 120 -56.22 -30.20 0.79
CA GLU A 120 -54.96 -30.91 0.57
C GLU A 120 -53.78 -29.93 0.35
N ILE A 121 -53.99 -28.83 -0.38
CA ILE A 121 -52.97 -27.81 -0.60
C ILE A 121 -52.62 -27.05 0.69
N VAL A 122 -53.63 -26.73 1.52
CA VAL A 122 -53.43 -26.01 2.79
C VAL A 122 -52.67 -26.87 3.81
N ASP A 123 -52.96 -28.17 3.87
CA ASP A 123 -52.28 -29.13 4.74
C ASP A 123 -50.96 -29.68 4.18
N SER A 124 -50.70 -29.49 2.88
CA SER A 124 -49.39 -29.80 2.31
C SER A 124 -48.31 -28.89 2.94
N GLY A 125 -47.57 -29.47 3.88
CA GLY A 125 -46.35 -28.88 4.39
C GLY A 125 -45.30 -28.92 3.28
N PHE A 126 -44.59 -27.82 3.05
CA PHE A 126 -43.50 -27.80 2.08
C PHE A 126 -42.46 -28.86 2.48
N ASN A 127 -42.39 -29.96 1.74
CA ASN A 127 -41.57 -31.10 2.11
C ASN A 127 -40.12 -30.84 1.68
N ILE A 128 -39.40 -30.11 2.54
CA ILE A 128 -38.02 -29.64 2.31
C ILE A 128 -37.10 -30.80 1.85
N LYS A 129 -37.33 -32.01 2.36
CA LYS A 129 -36.53 -33.21 2.04
C LYS A 129 -36.71 -33.67 0.59
N GLU A 130 -37.91 -33.58 0.03
CA GLU A 130 -38.19 -33.93 -1.37
C GLU A 130 -37.74 -32.81 -2.31
N PHE A 131 -37.93 -31.56 -1.91
CA PHE A 131 -37.43 -30.40 -2.65
C PHE A 131 -35.90 -30.42 -2.78
N ILE A 132 -35.17 -30.66 -1.70
CA ILE A 132 -33.70 -30.76 -1.71
C ILE A 132 -33.20 -31.97 -2.52
N LYS A 133 -33.95 -33.09 -2.51
CA LYS A 133 -33.60 -34.29 -3.30
C LYS A 133 -33.96 -34.18 -4.78
N SER A 134 -34.68 -33.15 -5.20
CA SER A 134 -35.03 -32.95 -6.61
C SER A 134 -33.77 -32.76 -7.45
N ASN A 135 -33.61 -33.54 -8.53
CA ASN A 135 -32.46 -33.44 -9.45
C ASN A 135 -32.23 -32.01 -9.97
N ARG A 136 -33.28 -31.18 -10.09
CA ARG A 136 -33.15 -29.77 -10.49
C ARG A 136 -32.51 -28.92 -9.39
N VAL A 137 -32.92 -29.12 -8.14
CA VAL A 137 -32.39 -28.39 -6.98
C VAL A 137 -30.95 -28.83 -6.70
N VAL A 138 -30.67 -30.14 -6.76
CA VAL A 138 -29.31 -30.67 -6.65
C VAL A 138 -28.43 -30.14 -7.80
N GLY A 139 -28.93 -30.13 -9.04
CA GLY A 139 -28.18 -29.59 -10.18
C GLY A 139 -27.83 -28.10 -10.03
N ILE A 140 -28.81 -27.28 -9.62
CA ILE A 140 -28.57 -25.84 -9.37
C ILE A 140 -27.61 -25.65 -8.18
N ALA A 141 -27.79 -26.39 -7.09
CA ALA A 141 -26.94 -26.31 -5.91
C ALA A 141 -25.50 -26.74 -6.23
N SER A 142 -25.30 -27.81 -6.99
CA SER A 142 -23.98 -28.24 -7.46
C SER A 142 -23.34 -27.21 -8.39
N PHE A 143 -24.10 -26.61 -9.31
CA PHE A 143 -23.57 -25.54 -10.18
C PHE A 143 -23.14 -24.31 -9.38
N LEU A 144 -23.95 -23.87 -8.42
CA LEU A 144 -23.60 -22.76 -7.52
C LEU A 144 -22.39 -23.09 -6.66
N PHE A 145 -22.33 -24.30 -6.10
CA PHE A 145 -21.18 -24.75 -5.31
C PHE A 145 -19.90 -24.76 -6.14
N ILE A 146 -19.93 -25.30 -7.36
CA ILE A 146 -18.79 -25.30 -8.29
C ILE A 146 -18.40 -23.86 -8.64
N GLY A 147 -19.36 -22.99 -8.95
CA GLY A 147 -19.10 -21.59 -9.25
C GLY A 147 -18.44 -20.84 -8.10
N ILE A 148 -18.93 -21.04 -6.87
CA ILE A 148 -18.35 -20.45 -5.66
C ILE A 148 -16.95 -21.03 -5.39
N PHE A 149 -16.77 -22.34 -5.55
CA PHE A 149 -15.49 -23.00 -5.37
C PHE A 149 -14.44 -22.46 -6.36
N VAL A 150 -14.78 -22.41 -7.65
CA VAL A 150 -13.91 -21.84 -8.69
C VAL A 150 -13.59 -20.39 -8.41
N LYS A 151 -14.58 -19.57 -8.06
CA LYS A 151 -14.37 -18.16 -7.66
C LYS A 151 -13.44 -18.05 -6.47
N SER A 152 -13.63 -18.87 -5.43
CA SER A 152 -12.76 -18.87 -4.25
C SER A 152 -11.34 -19.30 -4.57
N CYS A 153 -11.14 -20.26 -5.48
CA CYS A 153 -9.81 -20.66 -5.94
C CYS A 153 -9.13 -19.55 -6.74
N ILE A 154 -9.87 -18.87 -7.63
CA ILE A 154 -9.35 -17.76 -8.43
C ILE A 154 -8.98 -16.58 -7.53
N ASP A 155 -9.85 -16.20 -6.60
CA ASP A 155 -9.56 -15.12 -5.64
C ASP A 155 -8.32 -15.46 -4.80
N GLY A 156 -8.22 -16.71 -4.32
CA GLY A 156 -7.04 -17.18 -3.60
C GLY A 156 -5.76 -17.03 -4.43
N LEU A 157 -5.81 -17.40 -5.71
CA LEU A 157 -4.67 -17.24 -6.63
C LEU A 157 -4.32 -15.76 -6.86
N TYR A 158 -5.30 -14.87 -6.96
CA TYR A 158 -5.03 -13.43 -7.14
C TYR A 158 -4.38 -12.77 -5.92
N THR A 159 -4.49 -13.36 -4.72
CA THR A 159 -3.78 -12.84 -3.54
C THR A 159 -2.30 -13.23 -3.47
N VAL A 160 -1.85 -14.18 -4.29
CA VAL A 160 -0.47 -14.65 -4.28
C VAL A 160 0.46 -13.54 -4.77
N GLY A 161 1.45 -13.19 -3.95
CA GLY A 161 2.45 -12.17 -4.28
C GLY A 161 2.02 -10.73 -3.98
N ILE A 162 0.80 -10.51 -3.44
CA ILE A 162 0.37 -9.20 -2.95
C ILE A 162 0.79 -9.06 -1.49
N GLN A 163 1.60 -8.03 -1.19
CA GLN A 163 2.12 -7.74 0.15
C GLN A 163 1.40 -6.58 0.84
N GLN A 164 0.17 -6.28 0.42
CA GLN A 164 -0.62 -5.20 1.01
C GLN A 164 -0.83 -5.44 2.51
N ASN A 165 -0.71 -4.37 3.30
CA ASN A 165 -0.74 -4.38 4.77
C ASN A 165 0.43 -5.12 5.43
N TYR A 166 1.47 -5.49 4.70
CA TYR A 166 2.70 -6.00 5.29
C TYR A 166 3.33 -4.94 6.20
N GLN A 167 3.47 -5.26 7.48
CA GLN A 167 3.91 -4.33 8.53
C GLN A 167 4.90 -5.05 9.47
N PRO A 168 6.17 -5.16 9.08
CA PRO A 168 7.17 -5.86 9.87
C PRO A 168 7.56 -5.05 11.12
N THR A 169 7.96 -5.78 12.16
CA THR A 169 8.59 -5.18 13.33
C THR A 169 9.97 -4.64 12.95
N GLN A 170 10.20 -3.36 13.19
CA GLN A 170 11.46 -2.69 12.92
C GLN A 170 12.45 -2.82 14.11
N PRO A 171 13.77 -2.74 13.88
CA PRO A 171 14.77 -2.77 14.96
C PRO A 171 14.62 -1.58 15.92
N ILE A 172 14.17 -0.45 15.39
CA ILE A 172 13.88 0.79 16.13
C ILE A 172 12.44 1.17 15.82
N ALA A 173 11.66 1.47 16.86
CA ALA A 173 10.26 1.87 16.74
C ALA A 173 10.13 3.33 16.27
N PHE A 174 10.46 3.58 15.01
CA PHE A 174 10.37 4.88 14.37
C PHE A 174 8.92 5.19 13.95
N SER A 175 8.36 6.30 14.44
CA SER A 175 7.02 6.77 14.07
C SER A 175 7.09 7.90 13.05
N HIS A 176 6.57 7.67 11.85
CA HIS A 176 6.41 8.71 10.83
C HIS A 176 5.34 9.72 11.26
N LYS A 177 4.32 9.28 11.99
CA LYS A 177 3.28 10.15 12.55
C LYS A 177 3.81 11.26 13.43
N VAL A 178 4.83 10.98 14.24
CA VAL A 178 5.47 12.03 15.05
C VAL A 178 6.28 12.97 14.15
N HIS A 179 7.12 12.44 13.26
CA HIS A 179 8.07 13.27 12.50
C HIS A 179 7.40 14.04 11.36
N ALA A 180 6.69 13.35 10.47
CA ALA A 180 6.03 13.96 9.31
C ALA A 180 4.64 14.51 9.66
N GLY A 181 3.92 13.90 10.61
CA GLY A 181 2.57 14.36 11.00
C GLY A 181 2.59 15.50 12.02
N GLN A 182 3.12 15.26 13.22
CA GLN A 182 3.05 16.24 14.32
C GLN A 182 4.04 17.40 14.15
N TYR A 183 5.26 17.10 13.71
CA TYR A 183 6.31 18.11 13.52
C TYR A 183 6.44 18.59 12.08
N GLU A 184 5.61 18.06 11.16
CA GLU A 184 5.56 18.48 9.75
C GLU A 184 6.94 18.50 9.06
N ILE A 185 7.82 17.56 9.44
CA ILE A 185 9.14 17.45 8.82
C ILE A 185 8.95 16.95 7.38
N ASP A 186 9.47 17.73 6.44
CA ASP A 186 9.42 17.43 5.01
C ASP A 186 10.03 16.04 4.70
N CYS A 187 9.34 15.26 3.85
CA CYS A 187 9.76 13.91 3.51
C CYS A 187 11.18 13.86 2.90
N ASN A 188 11.56 14.88 2.13
CA ASN A 188 12.87 14.94 1.46
C ASN A 188 14.02 15.20 2.42
N TYR A 189 13.74 15.66 3.65
CA TYR A 189 14.78 15.87 4.66
C TYR A 189 15.48 14.56 5.01
N CYS A 190 14.70 13.49 5.20
CA CYS A 190 15.22 12.15 5.48
C CYS A 190 15.44 11.35 4.19
N HIS A 191 14.53 11.44 3.23
CA HIS A 191 14.56 10.69 1.97
C HIS A 191 15.17 11.50 0.83
N THR A 192 16.41 11.94 1.01
CA THR A 192 17.10 12.89 0.12
C THR A 192 17.28 12.40 -1.32
N GLY A 193 17.28 11.08 -1.55
CA GLY A 193 17.49 10.48 -2.86
C GLY A 193 16.29 10.61 -3.81
N VAL A 194 15.09 10.94 -3.28
CA VAL A 194 13.83 10.81 -4.02
C VAL A 194 13.74 11.68 -5.28
N ASN A 195 14.35 12.87 -5.25
CA ASN A 195 14.32 13.81 -6.36
C ASN A 195 15.47 13.66 -7.36
N ILE A 196 16.50 12.89 -7.02
CA ILE A 196 17.76 12.87 -7.79
C ILE A 196 18.20 11.47 -8.24
N SER A 197 17.72 10.42 -7.57
CA SER A 197 18.15 9.04 -7.79
C SER A 197 16.96 8.12 -8.09
N LYS A 198 17.28 6.91 -8.55
CA LYS A 198 16.29 5.83 -8.70
C LYS A 198 15.72 5.36 -7.36
N SER A 199 16.47 5.51 -6.29
CA SER A 199 16.11 5.14 -4.92
C SER A 199 15.96 6.39 -4.05
N ALA A 200 14.89 6.46 -3.27
CA ALA A 200 14.69 7.51 -2.26
C ALA A 200 15.72 7.44 -1.10
N ASN A 201 16.31 6.26 -0.90
CA ASN A 201 17.22 5.88 0.17
C ASN A 201 16.58 5.94 1.58
N ILE A 202 17.03 5.03 2.44
CA ILE A 202 16.73 5.08 3.88
C ILE A 202 17.81 5.98 4.52
N PRO A 203 17.43 6.93 5.39
CA PRO A 203 18.39 7.86 5.99
C PRO A 203 19.49 7.11 6.75
N SER A 204 20.72 7.62 6.62
CA SER A 204 21.82 7.19 7.49
C SER A 204 21.58 7.62 8.94
N VAL A 205 22.25 6.97 9.89
CA VAL A 205 22.18 7.31 11.32
C VAL A 205 22.51 8.78 11.59
N ASN A 206 23.38 9.39 10.77
CA ASN A 206 23.77 10.79 10.89
C ASN A 206 22.58 11.77 10.78
N ILE A 207 21.58 11.46 9.96
CA ILE A 207 20.38 12.31 9.83
C ILE A 207 19.59 12.32 11.15
N CYS A 208 19.49 11.16 11.81
CA CYS A 208 18.86 11.06 13.13
C CYS A 208 19.61 11.91 14.17
N MET A 209 20.94 11.90 14.08
CA MET A 209 21.83 12.61 15.00
C MET A 209 21.84 14.13 14.85
N ASN A 210 21.26 14.68 13.77
CA ASN A 210 21.05 16.12 13.65
C ASN A 210 20.19 16.69 14.80
N CYS A 211 19.30 15.88 15.36
CA CYS A 211 18.38 16.28 16.44
C CYS A 211 18.51 15.40 17.69
N HIS A 212 18.67 14.08 17.53
CA HIS A 212 18.65 13.12 18.65
C HIS A 212 19.93 13.09 19.49
N ASN A 213 20.91 13.95 19.18
CA ASN A 213 22.01 14.24 20.09
C ASN A 213 21.58 15.12 21.29
N ALA A 214 20.43 15.79 21.20
CA ALA A 214 19.94 16.73 22.22
C ALA A 214 18.48 16.48 22.63
N ILE A 215 17.68 15.85 21.76
CA ILE A 215 16.24 15.66 21.98
C ILE A 215 15.92 14.22 22.35
N ASN A 216 15.19 14.05 23.47
CA ASN A 216 14.69 12.75 23.97
C ASN A 216 15.79 11.68 24.10
N THR A 217 16.99 12.10 24.47
CA THR A 217 18.16 11.21 24.61
C THR A 217 17.92 10.12 25.64
N ASP A 218 17.07 10.35 26.64
CA ASP A 218 16.67 9.42 27.69
C ASP A 218 15.78 8.26 27.22
N LYS A 219 15.18 8.34 26.03
CA LYS A 219 14.25 7.29 25.55
C LYS A 219 14.98 6.03 25.07
N PRO A 220 14.47 4.82 25.38
CA PRO A 220 15.11 3.55 25.00
C PRO A 220 15.33 3.39 23.48
N GLU A 221 14.39 3.82 22.65
CA GLU A 221 14.52 3.73 21.19
C GLU A 221 15.58 4.69 20.64
N ILE A 222 15.77 5.85 21.26
CA ILE A 222 16.79 6.82 20.87
C ILE A 222 18.17 6.36 21.32
N GLN A 223 18.27 5.70 22.47
CA GLN A 223 19.51 5.05 22.92
C GLN A 223 20.02 4.03 21.89
N LYS A 224 19.14 3.28 21.23
CA LYS A 224 19.55 2.38 20.13
C LYS A 224 20.20 3.13 18.96
N ILE A 225 19.70 4.32 18.61
CA ILE A 225 20.28 5.19 17.57
C ILE A 225 21.64 5.72 18.02
N LEU A 226 21.74 6.19 19.27
CA LEU A 226 22.99 6.69 19.84
C LEU A 226 24.07 5.61 19.85
N THR A 227 23.74 4.41 20.33
CA THR A 227 24.66 3.26 20.28
C THR A 227 25.06 2.92 18.85
N ALA A 228 24.12 2.90 17.90
CA ALA A 228 24.45 2.62 16.49
C ALA A 228 25.40 3.67 15.89
N TYR A 229 25.24 4.94 16.29
CA TYR A 229 26.13 6.03 15.90
C TYR A 229 27.52 5.91 16.51
N GLU A 230 27.62 5.66 17.82
CA GLU A 230 28.90 5.51 18.54
C GLU A 230 29.69 4.30 18.07
N GLU A 231 29.01 3.18 17.79
CA GLU A 231 29.62 1.96 17.27
C GLU A 231 29.86 2.01 15.75
N ASN A 232 29.49 3.11 15.09
CA ASN A 232 29.58 3.31 13.65
C ASN A 232 28.99 2.14 12.83
N ARG A 233 27.84 1.61 13.29
CA ARG A 233 27.14 0.49 12.65
C ARG A 233 25.84 0.96 12.00
N PRO A 234 25.49 0.46 10.81
CA PRO A 234 24.22 0.77 10.18
C PRO A 234 23.05 0.14 10.95
N ILE A 235 21.88 0.76 10.86
CA ILE A 235 20.63 0.18 11.36
C ILE A 235 20.08 -0.77 10.30
N GLU A 236 19.85 -2.03 10.70
CA GLU A 236 19.33 -3.10 9.84
C GLU A 236 17.81 -2.99 9.66
N TRP A 237 17.38 -1.98 8.89
CA TRP A 237 15.96 -1.76 8.61
C TRP A 237 15.34 -2.91 7.80
N VAL A 238 14.12 -3.29 8.16
CA VAL A 238 13.33 -4.26 7.39
C VAL A 238 12.57 -3.50 6.30
N ARG A 239 12.89 -3.77 5.04
CA ARG A 239 12.25 -3.11 3.90
C ARG A 239 10.78 -3.55 3.79
N VAL A 240 9.87 -2.58 3.77
CA VAL A 240 8.42 -2.81 3.62
C VAL A 240 8.04 -2.93 2.15
N HIS A 241 8.43 -1.95 1.33
CA HIS A 241 8.12 -1.93 -0.10
C HIS A 241 9.26 -2.58 -0.88
N ASN A 242 9.02 -3.76 -1.46
CA ASN A 242 10.01 -4.46 -2.26
C ASN A 242 9.43 -4.87 -3.61
N LEU A 243 10.06 -4.40 -4.69
CA LEU A 243 9.77 -4.84 -6.04
C LEU A 243 10.81 -5.89 -6.46
N PRO A 244 10.45 -6.86 -7.32
CA PRO A 244 11.40 -7.80 -7.89
C PRO A 244 12.53 -7.08 -8.66
N ASP A 245 13.75 -7.61 -8.60
CA ASP A 245 14.92 -6.98 -9.25
C ASP A 245 14.83 -6.90 -10.78
N LEU A 246 13.97 -7.71 -11.39
CA LEU A 246 13.62 -7.63 -12.81
C LEU A 246 12.77 -6.41 -13.17
N ALA A 247 12.32 -5.63 -12.19
CA ALA A 247 11.57 -4.41 -12.40
C ALA A 247 12.46 -3.19 -12.11
N TYR A 248 12.66 -2.36 -13.12
CA TYR A 248 13.35 -1.09 -13.01
C TYR A 248 12.36 0.01 -12.60
N PHE A 249 12.51 0.51 -11.37
CA PHE A 249 11.77 1.66 -10.87
C PHE A 249 12.71 2.82 -10.53
N ASN A 250 12.28 4.05 -10.85
CA ASN A 250 13.09 5.25 -10.64
C ASN A 250 12.27 6.37 -9.98
N HIS A 251 12.55 6.66 -8.70
CA HIS A 251 11.85 7.69 -7.93
C HIS A 251 11.94 9.08 -8.56
N LYS A 252 13.12 9.51 -9.03
CA LYS A 252 13.30 10.83 -9.68
C LYS A 252 12.32 11.06 -10.84
N GLN A 253 12.08 10.04 -11.66
CA GLN A 253 11.17 10.17 -12.80
C GLN A 253 9.72 10.40 -12.35
N HIS A 254 9.31 9.79 -11.24
CA HIS A 254 7.94 9.86 -10.75
C HIS A 254 7.70 11.12 -9.92
N VAL A 255 8.66 11.49 -9.06
CA VAL A 255 8.52 12.63 -8.14
C VAL A 255 8.98 13.92 -8.80
N ALA A 256 10.25 14.02 -9.23
CA ALA A 256 10.78 15.28 -9.74
C ALA A 256 10.26 15.63 -11.15
N VAL A 257 10.04 14.63 -12.01
CA VAL A 257 9.53 14.85 -13.38
C VAL A 257 8.01 14.71 -13.44
N GLY A 258 7.46 13.64 -12.87
CA GLY A 258 6.02 13.38 -12.84
C GLY A 258 5.25 14.29 -11.89
N GLY A 259 5.89 14.84 -10.86
CA GLY A 259 5.23 15.67 -9.86
C GLY A 259 4.20 14.91 -9.02
N LEU A 260 4.38 13.59 -8.87
CA LEU A 260 3.46 12.75 -8.11
C LEU A 260 3.68 12.93 -6.61
N ASP A 261 2.59 13.00 -5.86
CA ASP A 261 2.60 13.07 -4.41
C ASP A 261 3.01 11.72 -3.79
N CYS A 262 3.79 11.77 -2.70
CA CYS A 262 4.26 10.57 -1.99
C CYS A 262 3.09 9.68 -1.53
N ALA A 263 1.99 10.31 -1.09
CA ALA A 263 0.82 9.63 -0.54
C ALA A 263 0.04 8.82 -1.60
N THR A 264 0.17 9.17 -2.87
CA THR A 264 -0.47 8.40 -3.97
C THR A 264 0.06 6.97 -4.02
N CYS A 265 1.35 6.77 -3.73
CA CYS A 265 2.00 5.47 -3.80
C CYS A 265 2.10 4.81 -2.41
N HIS A 266 2.46 5.57 -1.39
CA HIS A 266 2.76 5.04 -0.04
C HIS A 266 1.61 5.19 0.97
N GLY A 267 0.51 5.84 0.59
CA GLY A 267 -0.59 6.15 1.50
C GLY A 267 -0.28 7.31 2.47
N PRO A 268 -1.14 7.56 3.45
CA PRO A 268 -0.99 8.65 4.43
C PRO A 268 0.09 8.32 5.47
N ILE A 269 1.36 8.37 5.08
CA ILE A 269 2.52 8.00 5.92
C ILE A 269 2.61 8.88 7.17
N GLU A 270 2.18 10.13 7.08
CA GLU A 270 2.08 11.10 8.18
C GLU A 270 1.09 10.68 9.28
N GLU A 271 0.25 9.67 9.05
CA GLU A 271 -0.64 9.10 10.05
C GLU A 271 -0.11 7.76 10.60
N MET A 272 0.99 7.23 10.06
CA MET A 272 1.50 5.89 10.37
C MET A 272 2.54 5.90 11.48
N ASP A 273 2.23 5.22 12.59
CA ASP A 273 3.20 4.95 13.65
C ASP A 273 4.20 3.85 13.28
N VAL A 274 3.78 2.87 12.47
CA VAL A 274 4.66 1.89 11.85
C VAL A 274 4.22 1.75 10.39
N VAL A 275 5.16 1.91 9.47
CA VAL A 275 4.87 1.87 8.03
C VAL A 275 4.39 0.47 7.64
N TYR A 276 3.31 0.43 6.87
CA TYR A 276 2.83 -0.75 6.19
C TYR A 276 2.71 -0.48 4.69
N GLN A 277 2.69 -1.54 3.88
CA GLN A 277 2.48 -1.40 2.46
C GLN A 277 1.01 -1.05 2.16
N TYR A 278 0.74 0.21 1.82
CA TYR A 278 -0.61 0.70 1.51
C TYR A 278 -1.11 0.23 0.14
N SER A 279 -0.29 0.45 -0.89
CA SER A 279 -0.62 0.09 -2.28
C SER A 279 -0.18 -1.33 -2.62
N GLU A 280 -0.88 -1.96 -3.57
CA GLU A 280 -0.55 -3.33 -4.00
C GLU A 280 0.83 -3.41 -4.68
N LEU A 281 1.23 -2.36 -5.40
CA LEU A 281 2.47 -2.29 -6.19
C LEU A 281 2.62 -3.45 -7.20
N THR A 282 1.50 -3.99 -7.68
CA THR A 282 1.45 -5.01 -8.73
C THR A 282 1.64 -4.37 -10.11
N MET A 283 2.05 -5.17 -11.10
CA MET A 283 2.18 -4.69 -12.48
C MET A 283 0.89 -4.06 -13.01
N GLY A 284 -0.27 -4.65 -12.70
CA GLY A 284 -1.58 -4.13 -13.09
C GLY A 284 -1.85 -2.75 -12.49
N TRP A 285 -1.48 -2.54 -11.23
CA TRP A 285 -1.58 -1.24 -10.56
C TRP A 285 -0.71 -0.18 -11.26
N CYS A 286 0.55 -0.50 -11.56
CA CYS A 286 1.44 0.41 -12.29
C CYS A 286 0.91 0.77 -13.69
N ILE A 287 0.44 -0.22 -14.44
CA ILE A 287 -0.09 -0.03 -15.80
C ILE A 287 -1.34 0.85 -15.79
N ASN A 288 -2.27 0.61 -14.86
CA ASN A 288 -3.48 1.42 -14.78
C ASN A 288 -3.14 2.86 -14.41
N CYS A 289 -2.22 3.07 -13.46
CA CYS A 289 -1.71 4.40 -13.15
C CYS A 289 -1.12 5.09 -14.39
N HIS A 290 -0.33 4.39 -15.21
CA HIS A 290 0.23 4.94 -16.44
C HIS A 290 -0.81 5.26 -17.53
N ARG A 291 -1.92 4.51 -17.58
CA ARG A 291 -3.03 4.77 -18.51
C ARG A 291 -3.83 6.01 -18.12
N GLU A 292 -3.95 6.26 -16.83
CA GLU A 292 -4.83 7.31 -16.27
C GLU A 292 -4.09 8.61 -15.99
N THR A 293 -2.78 8.56 -15.75
CA THR A 293 -1.98 9.74 -15.38
C THR A 293 -1.61 10.54 -16.62
N GLU A 294 -2.01 11.81 -16.62
CA GLU A 294 -1.64 12.79 -17.65
C GLU A 294 -0.18 13.24 -17.50
N VAL A 295 0.51 13.42 -18.63
CA VAL A 295 1.88 13.93 -18.64
C VAL A 295 1.89 15.41 -18.31
N SER A 296 2.54 15.78 -17.21
CA SER A 296 2.72 17.19 -16.83
C SER A 296 3.68 17.90 -17.80
N SER A 297 3.20 18.97 -18.43
CA SER A 297 4.01 19.89 -19.24
C SER A 297 4.53 21.10 -18.44
N LYS A 298 4.21 21.18 -17.14
CA LYS A 298 4.55 22.35 -16.31
C LYS A 298 6.08 22.43 -16.12
N GLY A 299 6.68 23.52 -16.61
CA GLY A 299 8.10 23.80 -16.42
C GLY A 299 9.06 22.93 -17.24
N ASN A 300 8.57 22.14 -18.20
CA ASN A 300 9.40 21.28 -19.04
C ASN A 300 9.11 21.51 -20.53
N ASP A 301 10.05 22.19 -21.22
CA ASP A 301 9.94 22.53 -22.64
C ASP A 301 9.88 21.30 -23.56
N TYR A 302 10.46 20.17 -23.14
CA TYR A 302 10.39 18.91 -23.90
C TYR A 302 8.95 18.38 -23.92
N TYR A 303 8.31 18.25 -22.75
CA TYR A 303 6.93 17.77 -22.67
C TYR A 303 5.92 18.77 -23.20
N LYS A 304 6.20 20.08 -23.10
CA LYS A 304 5.33 21.11 -23.67
C LYS A 304 5.11 20.90 -25.17
N LYS A 305 6.20 20.71 -25.94
CA LYS A 305 6.10 20.45 -27.39
C LYS A 305 5.38 19.14 -27.71
N LEU A 306 5.62 18.09 -26.93
CA LEU A 306 4.96 16.79 -27.11
C LEU A 306 3.45 16.88 -26.85
N VAL A 307 3.05 17.53 -25.76
CA VAL A 307 1.63 17.74 -25.43
C VAL A 307 0.96 18.62 -26.48
N GLU A 308 1.61 19.70 -26.95
CA GLU A 308 1.09 20.55 -28.03
C GLU A 308 0.87 19.75 -29.33
N LEU A 309 1.83 18.89 -29.70
CA LEU A 309 1.71 18.03 -30.87
C LEU A 309 0.59 16.98 -30.69
N HIS A 310 0.50 16.34 -29.53
CA HIS A 310 -0.56 15.36 -29.23
C HIS A 310 -1.94 16.02 -29.31
N ASN A 311 -2.11 17.18 -28.68
CA ASN A 311 -3.36 17.94 -28.66
C ASN A 311 -3.78 18.45 -30.05
N SER A 312 -2.84 18.56 -31.00
CA SER A 312 -3.16 18.90 -32.40
C SER A 312 -3.86 17.76 -33.15
N SER A 313 -3.61 16.51 -32.73
CA SER A 313 -4.09 15.30 -33.41
C SER A 313 -5.15 14.52 -32.63
N SER A 314 -5.23 14.74 -31.31
CA SER A 314 -6.11 14.05 -30.38
C SER A 314 -6.85 15.04 -29.49
N LYS A 315 -8.09 14.68 -29.12
CA LYS A 315 -8.90 15.44 -28.14
C LYS A 315 -8.71 14.94 -26.70
N LYS A 316 -8.04 13.80 -26.52
CA LYS A 316 -7.76 13.25 -25.20
C LYS A 316 -6.47 13.85 -24.66
N PRO A 317 -6.36 14.05 -23.34
CA PRO A 317 -5.10 14.46 -22.73
C PRO A 317 -4.05 13.36 -22.93
N MET A 318 -2.80 13.77 -23.16
CA MET A 318 -1.68 12.85 -23.35
C MET A 318 -1.32 12.19 -22.03
N THR A 319 -1.38 10.86 -21.96
CA THR A 319 -1.06 10.09 -20.76
C THR A 319 0.34 9.47 -20.83
N VAL A 320 0.78 8.87 -19.73
CA VAL A 320 2.09 8.18 -19.69
C VAL A 320 2.11 6.99 -20.68
N GLU A 321 0.96 6.37 -20.96
CA GLU A 321 0.81 5.37 -22.01
C GLU A 321 1.20 5.92 -23.40
N ASP A 322 0.78 7.14 -23.75
CA ASP A 322 1.02 7.73 -25.07
C ASP A 322 2.50 8.03 -25.36
N ILE A 323 3.32 8.20 -24.30
CA ILE A 323 4.78 8.34 -24.40
C ILE A 323 5.52 7.01 -24.27
N GLY A 324 4.77 5.91 -24.40
CA GLY A 324 5.26 4.54 -24.39
C GLY A 324 5.61 4.03 -23.00
N GLY A 325 5.02 4.57 -21.94
CA GLY A 325 5.24 4.10 -20.56
C GLY A 325 4.69 2.71 -20.26
N LEU A 326 4.16 2.01 -21.26
CA LEU A 326 3.71 0.61 -21.17
C LEU A 326 4.62 -0.36 -21.94
N GLU A 327 5.75 0.11 -22.48
CA GLU A 327 6.72 -0.74 -23.17
C GLU A 327 7.49 -1.62 -22.17
N CYS A 328 7.62 -2.92 -22.47
CA CYS A 328 8.30 -3.87 -21.58
C CYS A 328 9.73 -3.44 -21.22
N SER A 329 10.50 -2.98 -22.20
CA SER A 329 11.91 -2.59 -22.02
C SER A 329 12.11 -1.39 -21.11
N LYS A 330 11.09 -0.53 -20.94
CA LYS A 330 11.18 0.62 -20.02
C LYS A 330 11.04 0.22 -18.56
N CYS A 331 10.51 -0.97 -18.29
CA CYS A 331 10.27 -1.46 -16.93
C CYS A 331 11.03 -2.75 -16.59
N HIS A 332 11.41 -3.57 -17.56
CA HIS A 332 11.95 -4.93 -17.33
C HIS A 332 13.30 -5.24 -17.98
N TYR A 333 14.03 -4.19 -18.40
CA TYR A 333 15.27 -4.22 -19.18
C TYR A 333 15.11 -4.60 -20.66
#